data_AF-A0A1V1P6E9-F1
#
_entry.id   AF-A0A1V1P6E9-F1
#
_cell.length_a   1.000
_cell.length_b   1.000
_cell.length_c   1.000
_cell.angle_alpha   90.00
_cell.angle_beta   90.00
_cell.angle_gamma   90.00
#
_symmetry.space_group_name_H-M   'P 1'
#
loop_
_entity.id
_entity.type
_entity.pdbx_description
1 polymer ?
#
loop_
_entity_poly.entity_id
_entity_poly.type
_entity_poly.pdbx_seq_one_letter_code
_entity_poly.pdbx_strand_id
1 'polypeptide(L)'
;MIPDGIRESEARYLILEFKYTQSLSDKSFQQALGYDYFFGEHYHLQRNDFQTFIVSAITPRQEILIDYGYSQTGTNGVYKSHIRAFKLFPILILNELPDEYHNALIKAFASRKAQREKAKQLLREEHYIETIPKGIKTIIAEIFKYIFCKPEEDISMAAMTDEHASKVARFIDVFVNTNLSLEEVLSQYKPEDVISKYKPKDVISQFRPEDIVSCLDKSQIMLLKQQLDKV
;
A
#
# COMPACT_ATOMS: atom_id res chain seq x y z
N MET A 1 1.21 8.72 -8.71
CA MET A 1 2.39 8.19 -9.43
C MET A 1 2.36 6.68 -9.30
N ILE A 2 1.92 5.99 -10.35
CA ILE A 2 1.76 4.53 -10.34
C ILE A 2 2.88 3.97 -11.23
N PRO A 3 3.70 3.01 -10.75
CA PRO A 3 4.84 2.51 -11.51
C PRO A 3 4.41 1.65 -12.69
N ASP A 4 5.33 1.46 -13.63
CA ASP A 4 5.18 0.54 -14.75
C ASP A 4 4.84 -0.87 -14.27
N GLY A 5 3.97 -1.54 -15.01
CA GLY A 5 3.37 -2.81 -14.64
C GLY A 5 2.07 -2.65 -13.85
N ILE A 6 2.03 -1.73 -12.89
CA ILE A 6 0.82 -1.46 -12.09
C ILE A 6 -0.09 -0.46 -12.79
N ARG A 7 0.48 0.57 -13.43
CA ARG A 7 -0.28 1.65 -14.07
C ARG A 7 -1.14 1.20 -15.25
N GLU A 8 -0.81 0.06 -15.85
CA GLU A 8 -1.60 -0.58 -16.92
C GLU A 8 -2.74 -1.44 -16.38
N SER A 9 -2.86 -1.57 -15.06
CA SER A 9 -3.98 -2.26 -14.42
C SER A 9 -5.21 -1.37 -14.41
N GLU A 10 -6.33 -1.93 -14.83
CA GLU A 10 -7.66 -1.30 -14.70
C GLU A 10 -8.37 -1.71 -13.40
N ALA A 11 -7.76 -2.61 -12.61
CA ALA A 11 -8.34 -3.08 -11.37
C ALA A 11 -8.45 -1.97 -10.32
N ARG A 12 -9.59 -1.94 -9.63
CA ARG A 12 -9.89 -0.96 -8.57
C ARG A 12 -9.03 -1.18 -7.33
N TYR A 13 -8.80 -2.42 -6.95
CA TYR A 13 -8.01 -2.78 -5.78
C TYR A 13 -6.68 -3.39 -6.21
N LEU A 14 -5.58 -2.92 -5.61
CA LEU A 14 -4.24 -3.40 -5.92
C LEU A 14 -3.65 -4.06 -4.68
N ILE A 15 -3.24 -5.32 -4.82
CA ILE A 15 -2.60 -6.07 -3.74
C ILE A 15 -1.12 -6.20 -4.08
N LEU A 16 -0.25 -5.78 -3.18
CA LEU A 16 1.20 -5.84 -3.39
C LEU A 16 1.84 -6.84 -2.43
N GLU A 17 2.29 -7.97 -2.95
CA GLU A 17 3.19 -8.88 -2.23
C GLU A 17 4.62 -8.37 -2.40
N PHE A 18 5.11 -7.58 -1.44
CA PHE A 18 6.42 -6.95 -1.56
C PHE A 18 7.53 -7.74 -0.87
N LYS A 19 8.48 -8.23 -1.67
CA LYS A 19 9.73 -8.84 -1.23
C LYS A 19 10.84 -7.80 -1.16
N TYR A 20 10.96 -7.19 0.02
CA TYR A 20 11.97 -6.16 0.27
C TYR A 20 13.35 -6.73 0.62
N THR A 21 13.44 -7.64 1.59
CA THR A 21 14.71 -8.22 2.08
C THR A 21 15.04 -9.60 1.52
N GLN A 22 14.03 -10.29 1.03
CA GLN A 22 14.14 -11.64 0.52
C GLN A 22 14.06 -11.61 -1.00
N SER A 23 14.79 -12.51 -1.65
CA SER A 23 14.55 -12.79 -3.07
C SER A 23 13.24 -13.57 -3.23
N LEU A 24 12.75 -13.66 -4.46
CA LEU A 24 11.58 -14.50 -4.74
C LEU A 24 11.89 -15.98 -4.44
N SER A 25 10.89 -16.66 -3.89
CA SER A 25 10.91 -18.07 -3.53
C SER A 25 9.50 -18.64 -3.66
N ASP A 26 9.34 -19.95 -3.53
CA ASP A 26 8.01 -20.60 -3.57
C ASP A 26 7.01 -19.95 -2.60
N LYS A 27 7.50 -19.57 -1.41
CA LYS A 27 6.70 -18.89 -0.40
C LYS A 27 6.13 -17.56 -0.90
N SER A 28 6.87 -16.82 -1.73
CA SER A 28 6.39 -15.57 -2.33
C SER A 28 5.13 -15.80 -3.17
N PHE A 29 5.14 -16.85 -3.99
CA PHE A 29 4.01 -17.19 -4.85
C PHE A 29 2.83 -17.75 -4.06
N GLN A 30 3.10 -18.57 -3.04
CA GLN A 30 2.07 -19.07 -2.13
C GLN A 30 1.38 -17.93 -1.36
N GLN A 31 2.14 -16.94 -0.90
CA GLN A 31 1.58 -15.75 -0.24
C GLN A 31 0.73 -14.92 -1.20
N ALA A 32 1.23 -14.66 -2.41
CA ALA A 32 0.47 -13.94 -3.43
C ALA A 32 -0.85 -14.65 -3.76
N LEU A 33 -0.81 -15.97 -3.99
CA LEU A 33 -2.01 -16.80 -4.19
C LEU A 33 -2.98 -16.73 -3.00
N GLY A 34 -2.45 -16.84 -1.78
CA GLY A 34 -3.25 -16.81 -0.56
C GLY A 34 -3.96 -15.47 -0.40
N TYR A 35 -3.22 -14.36 -0.50
CA TYR A 35 -3.80 -13.01 -0.39
C TYR A 35 -4.81 -12.75 -1.50
N ASP A 36 -4.48 -13.12 -2.74
CA ASP A 36 -5.38 -12.94 -3.87
C ASP A 36 -6.72 -13.67 -3.67
N TYR A 37 -6.66 -14.94 -3.23
CA TYR A 37 -7.87 -15.74 -2.97
C TYR A 37 -8.66 -15.17 -1.78
N PHE A 38 -8.03 -15.02 -0.61
CA PHE A 38 -8.75 -14.64 0.60
C PHE A 38 -9.26 -13.20 0.56
N PHE A 39 -8.55 -12.28 -0.09
CA PHE A 39 -9.02 -10.91 -0.26
C PHE A 39 -10.27 -10.85 -1.15
N GLY A 40 -10.23 -11.53 -2.30
CA GLY A 40 -11.39 -11.60 -3.20
C GLY A 40 -12.61 -12.20 -2.51
N GLU A 41 -12.43 -13.30 -1.79
CA GLU A 41 -13.51 -13.97 -1.04
C GLU A 41 -14.07 -13.10 0.09
N HIS A 42 -13.19 -12.49 0.90
CA HIS A 42 -13.61 -11.69 2.07
C HIS A 42 -14.43 -10.46 1.68
N TYR A 43 -14.07 -9.81 0.58
CA TYR A 43 -14.74 -8.61 0.09
C TYR A 43 -15.75 -8.88 -1.03
N HIS A 44 -16.01 -10.16 -1.35
CA HIS A 44 -16.95 -10.58 -2.41
C HIS A 44 -16.67 -9.93 -3.78
N LEU A 45 -15.39 -9.77 -4.12
CA LEU A 45 -14.95 -9.09 -5.34
C LEU A 45 -14.88 -10.04 -6.54
N GLN A 46 -15.19 -9.51 -7.72
CA GLN A 46 -14.95 -10.20 -8.97
C GLN A 46 -13.48 -10.12 -9.36
N ARG A 47 -13.01 -11.07 -10.19
CA ARG A 47 -11.60 -11.16 -10.59
C ARG A 47 -11.04 -9.89 -11.24
N ASN A 48 -11.89 -9.11 -11.92
CA ASN A 48 -11.48 -7.88 -12.59
C ASN A 48 -11.48 -6.66 -11.65
N ASP A 49 -12.04 -6.78 -10.45
CA ASP A 49 -12.09 -5.68 -9.48
C ASP A 49 -10.74 -5.50 -8.79
N PHE A 50 -9.90 -6.53 -8.74
CA PHE A 50 -8.62 -6.49 -8.05
C PHE A 50 -7.49 -7.19 -8.81
N GLN A 51 -6.27 -6.72 -8.59
CA GLN A 51 -5.07 -7.24 -9.24
C GLN A 51 -3.94 -7.36 -8.22
N THR A 52 -3.42 -8.58 -8.08
CA THR A 52 -2.28 -8.86 -7.22
C THR A 52 -0.98 -8.74 -8.02
N PHE A 53 0.01 -8.06 -7.44
CA PHE A 53 1.35 -7.90 -7.98
C PHE A 53 2.37 -8.45 -7.00
N ILE A 54 3.40 -9.11 -7.51
CA ILE A 54 4.57 -9.46 -6.73
C ILE A 54 5.65 -8.43 -7.03
N VAL A 55 6.12 -7.74 -6.02
CA VAL A 55 7.14 -6.71 -6.18
C VAL A 55 8.43 -7.21 -5.53
N SER A 56 9.56 -7.16 -6.24
CA SER A 56 10.84 -7.65 -5.76
C SER A 56 11.89 -6.54 -5.78
N ALA A 57 12.36 -6.16 -4.59
CA ALA A 57 13.49 -5.24 -4.46
C ALA A 57 14.80 -5.88 -4.92
N ILE A 58 14.93 -7.20 -4.71
CA ILE A 58 16.09 -7.99 -5.09
C ILE A 58 15.84 -8.60 -6.48
N THR A 59 16.84 -8.56 -7.36
CA THR A 59 16.75 -9.26 -8.65
C THR A 59 16.69 -10.77 -8.37
N PRO A 60 15.61 -11.47 -8.75
CA PRO A 60 15.46 -12.89 -8.52
C PRO A 60 16.48 -13.71 -9.32
N ARG A 61 16.69 -14.96 -8.91
CA ARG A 61 17.44 -15.92 -9.74
C ARG A 61 16.60 -16.24 -10.98
N GLN A 62 17.25 -16.41 -12.14
CA GLN A 62 16.51 -16.70 -13.36
C GLN A 62 15.72 -18.02 -13.28
N GLU A 63 16.25 -19.01 -12.56
CA GLU A 63 15.60 -20.30 -12.31
C GLU A 63 14.18 -20.15 -11.73
N ILE A 64 14.01 -19.33 -10.68
CA ILE A 64 12.67 -19.15 -10.06
C ILE A 64 11.67 -18.51 -11.03
N LEU A 65 12.13 -17.64 -11.93
CA LEU A 65 11.25 -17.05 -12.94
C LEU A 65 10.85 -18.11 -13.98
N ILE A 66 11.80 -18.96 -14.41
CA ILE A 66 11.54 -20.05 -15.35
C ILE A 66 10.58 -21.08 -14.77
N ASP A 67 10.81 -21.52 -13.53
CA ASP A 67 9.99 -22.54 -12.85
C ASP A 67 8.52 -22.12 -12.72
N TYR A 68 8.29 -20.82 -12.53
CA TYR A 68 6.95 -20.23 -12.44
C TYR A 68 6.46 -19.63 -13.78
N GLY A 69 7.19 -19.87 -14.87
CA GLY A 69 6.80 -19.50 -16.24
C GLY A 69 6.79 -18.00 -16.52
N TYR A 70 7.58 -17.21 -15.81
CA TYR A 70 7.68 -15.77 -16.03
C TYR A 70 8.65 -15.41 -17.14
N SER A 71 8.20 -14.52 -18.01
CA SER A 71 9.03 -13.86 -19.02
C SER A 71 8.84 -12.35 -18.95
N GLN A 72 9.88 -11.61 -19.30
CA GLN A 72 9.81 -10.16 -19.37
C GLN A 72 8.77 -9.74 -20.42
N THR A 73 8.05 -8.67 -20.12
CA THR A 73 7.14 -8.02 -21.08
C THR A 73 7.91 -7.03 -21.96
N GLY A 74 7.20 -6.26 -22.79
CA GLY A 74 7.79 -5.15 -23.53
C GLY A 74 8.35 -4.03 -22.63
N THR A 75 7.98 -4.03 -21.34
CA THR A 75 8.48 -3.07 -20.35
C THR A 75 9.55 -3.72 -19.46
N ASN A 76 10.72 -3.08 -19.37
CA ASN A 76 11.82 -3.55 -18.53
C ASN A 76 11.41 -3.66 -17.06
N GLY A 77 11.84 -4.73 -16.39
CA GLY A 77 11.49 -5.00 -15.00
C GLY A 77 10.06 -5.46 -14.76
N VAL A 78 9.22 -5.57 -15.80
CA VAL A 78 7.84 -6.08 -15.68
C VAL A 78 7.75 -7.44 -16.34
N TYR A 79 7.33 -8.45 -15.57
CA TYR A 79 7.28 -9.84 -16.00
C TYR A 79 5.86 -10.39 -15.85
N LYS A 80 5.46 -11.28 -16.76
CA LYS A 80 4.18 -11.99 -16.72
C LYS A 80 4.40 -13.49 -16.89
N SER A 81 3.60 -14.28 -16.18
CA SER A 81 3.63 -15.73 -16.31
C SER A 81 2.74 -16.21 -17.45
N HIS A 82 3.17 -17.26 -18.13
CA HIS A 82 2.33 -18.01 -19.06
C HIS A 82 1.61 -19.21 -18.41
N ILE A 83 1.93 -19.54 -17.16
CA ILE A 83 1.27 -20.59 -16.39
C ILE A 83 -0.06 -20.04 -15.84
N ARG A 84 -1.16 -20.77 -16.08
CA ARG A 84 -2.53 -20.33 -15.73
C ARG A 84 -2.67 -19.85 -14.29
N ALA A 85 -2.09 -20.56 -13.33
CA ALA A 85 -2.18 -20.23 -11.90
C ALA A 85 -1.45 -18.93 -11.53
N PHE A 86 -0.41 -18.53 -12.27
CA PHE A 86 0.44 -17.38 -11.96
C PHE A 86 0.30 -16.23 -12.96
N LYS A 87 -0.42 -16.44 -14.07
CA LYS A 87 -0.68 -15.42 -15.10
C LYS A 87 -1.34 -14.16 -14.52
N LEU A 88 -2.06 -14.32 -13.41
CA LEU A 88 -2.74 -13.26 -12.68
C LEU A 88 -1.81 -12.48 -11.74
N PHE A 89 -0.51 -12.77 -11.65
CA PHE A 89 0.40 -12.09 -10.74
C PHE A 89 1.60 -11.50 -11.48
N PRO A 90 1.49 -10.32 -12.12
CA PRO A 90 2.64 -9.67 -12.71
C PRO A 90 3.73 -9.43 -11.66
N ILE A 91 4.99 -9.65 -12.05
CA ILE A 91 6.14 -9.38 -11.18
C ILE A 91 6.78 -8.05 -11.60
N LEU A 92 7.07 -7.20 -10.63
CA LEU A 92 7.90 -6.01 -10.78
C LEU A 92 9.28 -6.25 -10.14
N ILE A 93 10.35 -6.21 -10.93
CA ILE A 93 11.74 -6.26 -10.44
C ILE A 93 12.28 -4.84 -10.41
N LEU A 94 12.40 -4.28 -9.21
CA LEU A 94 12.70 -2.85 -9.02
C LEU A 94 14.07 -2.43 -9.55
N ASN A 95 15.03 -3.34 -9.54
CA ASN A 95 16.37 -3.09 -10.08
C ASN A 95 16.40 -2.93 -11.61
N GLU A 96 15.34 -3.35 -12.30
CA GLU A 96 15.25 -3.41 -13.76
C GLU A 96 14.24 -2.42 -14.34
N LEU A 97 13.36 -1.85 -13.51
CA LEU A 97 12.42 -0.82 -13.95
C LEU A 97 13.17 0.39 -14.56
N PRO A 98 12.62 1.06 -15.59
CA PRO A 98 13.20 2.28 -16.15
C PRO A 98 13.42 3.40 -15.13
N ASP A 99 14.44 4.23 -15.35
CA ASP A 99 14.76 5.45 -14.55
C ASP A 99 13.78 6.59 -14.89
N GLU A 100 12.48 6.33 -14.74
CA GLU A 100 11.39 7.26 -15.06
C GLU A 100 10.74 7.80 -13.78
N TYR A 101 10.18 9.01 -13.84
CA TYR A 101 9.64 9.67 -12.64
C TYR A 101 8.57 8.82 -11.95
N HIS A 102 7.60 8.26 -12.69
CA HIS A 102 6.54 7.42 -12.13
C HIS A 102 7.03 6.12 -11.49
N ASN A 103 8.25 5.66 -11.81
CA ASN A 103 8.90 4.52 -11.17
C ASN A 103 9.79 4.92 -9.98
N ALA A 104 10.21 6.19 -9.91
CA ALA A 104 11.24 6.65 -8.99
C ALA A 104 10.92 6.29 -7.54
N LEU A 105 9.66 6.44 -7.12
CA LEU A 105 9.27 6.14 -5.75
C LEU A 105 9.48 4.67 -5.39
N ILE A 106 8.99 3.76 -6.24
CA ILE A 106 9.10 2.34 -5.94
C ILE A 106 10.56 1.86 -6.12
N LYS A 107 11.28 2.41 -7.10
CA LYS A 107 12.70 2.13 -7.33
C LYS A 107 13.61 2.58 -6.19
N ALA A 108 13.18 3.52 -5.36
CA ALA A 108 13.91 3.88 -4.14
C ALA A 108 14.08 2.70 -3.18
N PHE A 109 13.27 1.65 -3.30
CA PHE A 109 13.37 0.41 -2.53
C PHE A 109 14.18 -0.68 -3.23
N ALA A 110 14.72 -0.44 -4.42
CA ALA A 110 15.55 -1.40 -5.15
C ALA A 110 16.78 -1.81 -4.32
N SER A 111 17.22 -3.06 -4.42
CA SER A 111 18.32 -3.58 -3.61
C SER A 111 19.69 -3.02 -4.04
N ARG A 112 19.84 -2.59 -5.30
CA ARG A 112 21.09 -2.01 -5.81
C ARG A 112 21.22 -0.54 -5.42
N LYS A 113 22.33 -0.16 -4.77
CA LYS A 113 22.62 1.23 -4.34
C LYS A 113 22.48 2.23 -5.50
N ALA A 114 23.05 1.92 -6.66
CA ALA A 114 22.98 2.78 -7.84
C ALA A 114 21.54 3.08 -8.29
N GLN A 115 20.64 2.09 -8.23
CA GLN A 115 19.23 2.27 -8.60
C GLN A 115 18.51 3.17 -7.58
N ARG A 116 18.80 2.99 -6.29
CA ARG A 116 18.25 3.85 -5.23
C ARG A 116 18.73 5.29 -5.36
N GLU A 117 20.02 5.52 -5.61
CA GLU A 117 20.54 6.89 -5.72
C GLU A 117 19.95 7.64 -6.92
N LYS A 118 19.82 6.97 -8.08
CA LYS A 118 19.14 7.56 -9.24
C LYS A 118 17.68 7.90 -8.94
N ALA A 119 16.95 6.98 -8.33
CA ALA A 119 15.58 7.22 -7.90
C ALA A 119 15.47 8.42 -6.94
N LYS A 120 16.37 8.51 -5.95
CA LYS A 120 16.42 9.64 -5.02
C LYS A 120 16.69 10.96 -5.72
N GLN A 121 17.64 10.98 -6.66
CA GLN A 121 17.95 12.17 -7.43
C GLN A 121 16.72 12.65 -8.20
N LEU A 122 16.08 11.73 -8.93
CA LEU A 122 14.89 12.02 -9.72
C LEU A 122 13.72 12.55 -8.85
N LEU A 123 13.49 11.96 -7.68
CA LEU A 123 12.45 12.44 -6.75
C LEU A 123 12.75 13.85 -6.19
N ARG A 124 14.03 14.23 -6.05
CA ARG A 124 14.41 15.57 -5.60
C ARG A 124 14.25 16.59 -6.72
N GLU A 125 14.73 16.28 -7.91
CA GLU A 125 14.66 17.14 -9.10
C GLU A 125 13.21 17.47 -9.47
N GLU A 126 12.33 16.48 -9.35
CA GLU A 126 10.89 16.63 -9.65
C GLU A 126 10.07 17.14 -8.45
N HIS A 127 10.71 17.61 -7.38
CA HIS A 127 10.07 18.18 -6.19
C HIS A 127 8.96 17.27 -5.59
N TYR A 128 9.14 15.95 -5.60
CA TYR A 128 8.11 14.98 -5.24
C TYR A 128 7.43 15.26 -3.89
N ILE A 129 8.22 15.63 -2.87
CA ILE A 129 7.74 15.95 -1.52
C ILE A 129 6.73 17.11 -1.51
N GLU A 130 6.81 18.01 -2.48
CA GLU A 130 5.91 19.16 -2.63
C GLU A 130 4.58 18.77 -3.28
N THR A 131 4.57 17.70 -4.09
CA THR A 131 3.35 17.18 -4.74
C THR A 131 2.46 16.36 -3.79
N ILE A 132 2.99 15.94 -2.64
CA ILE A 132 2.25 15.10 -1.69
C ILE A 132 1.30 15.97 -0.85
N PRO A 133 0.00 15.57 -0.73
CA PRO A 133 -0.95 16.25 0.14
C PRO A 133 -0.42 16.43 1.56
N LYS A 134 -0.63 17.62 2.15
CA LYS A 134 -0.04 18.00 3.44
C LYS A 134 -0.29 16.99 4.57
N GLY A 135 -1.46 16.34 4.60
CA GLY A 135 -1.80 15.31 5.59
C GLY A 135 -0.98 14.01 5.46
N ILE A 136 -0.53 13.69 4.26
CA ILE A 136 0.25 12.48 3.95
C ILE A 136 1.75 12.78 3.93
N LYS A 137 2.10 14.04 3.67
CA LYS A 137 3.47 14.55 3.57
C LYS A 137 4.30 14.22 4.80
N THR A 138 3.75 14.29 6.01
CA THR A 138 4.47 13.95 7.24
C THR A 138 4.78 12.45 7.31
N ILE A 139 3.83 11.60 6.94
CA ILE A 139 4.02 10.14 6.95
C ILE A 139 5.07 9.74 5.90
N ILE A 140 4.94 10.29 4.69
CA ILE A 140 5.91 10.03 3.63
C ILE A 140 7.27 10.62 3.99
N ALA A 141 7.35 11.84 4.54
CA ALA A 141 8.61 12.46 4.95
C ALA A 141 9.31 11.69 6.09
N GLU A 142 8.57 11.15 7.07
CA GLU A 142 9.13 10.29 8.12
C GLU A 142 9.74 9.02 7.53
N ILE A 143 9.01 8.39 6.62
CA ILE A 143 9.44 7.17 5.96
C ILE A 143 10.64 7.46 5.05
N PHE A 144 10.60 8.56 4.31
CA PHE A 144 11.70 9.05 3.49
C PHE A 144 12.93 9.33 4.33
N LYS A 145 12.81 10.09 5.42
CA LYS A 145 13.93 10.37 6.33
C LYS A 145 14.55 9.08 6.86
N TYR A 146 13.74 8.05 7.07
CA TYR A 146 14.20 6.77 7.57
C TYR A 146 14.87 5.89 6.50
N ILE A 147 14.33 5.86 5.27
CA ILE A 147 14.88 5.13 4.10
C ILE A 147 16.11 5.85 3.51
N PHE A 148 16.11 7.19 3.56
CA PHE A 148 17.05 8.05 2.83
C PHE A 148 18.06 8.78 3.72
N CYS A 149 17.87 8.87 5.04
CA CYS A 149 18.73 9.68 5.91
C CYS A 149 19.30 8.96 7.15
N LYS A 150 19.20 7.63 7.28
CA LYS A 150 20.08 6.93 8.24
C LYS A 150 21.52 6.92 7.70
N PRO A 151 22.54 7.26 8.54
CA PRO A 151 23.93 7.23 8.11
C PRO A 151 24.34 5.82 7.72
N GLU A 152 25.28 5.76 6.78
CA GLU A 152 25.79 4.59 6.04
C GLU A 152 26.50 3.52 6.90
N GLU A 153 25.94 3.11 8.04
CA GLU A 153 26.29 1.82 8.63
C GLU A 153 25.59 0.75 7.82
N ASP A 154 26.32 0.28 6.81
CA ASP A 154 26.17 -0.96 6.05
C ASP A 154 24.86 -1.68 6.38
N ILE A 155 23.75 -1.18 5.84
CA ILE A 155 22.50 -1.92 5.80
C ILE A 155 22.72 -3.01 4.76
N SER A 156 23.52 -4.00 5.14
CA SER A 156 23.31 -5.35 4.69
C SER A 156 21.81 -5.57 4.79
N MET A 157 21.17 -5.87 3.67
CA MET A 157 19.74 -6.18 3.61
C MET A 157 19.35 -7.33 4.57
N ALA A 158 20.35 -8.02 5.15
CA ALA A 158 20.22 -9.03 6.18
C ALA A 158 19.97 -8.49 7.61
N ALA A 159 20.18 -7.20 7.89
CA ALA A 159 19.98 -6.60 9.22
C ALA A 159 18.67 -5.79 9.33
N MET A 160 17.56 -6.35 8.82
CA MET A 160 16.24 -5.75 8.99
C MET A 160 15.70 -6.02 10.39
N THR A 161 15.43 -4.97 11.17
CA THR A 161 14.69 -5.09 12.42
C THR A 161 13.18 -5.14 12.15
N ASP A 162 12.39 -5.71 13.06
CA ASP A 162 10.92 -5.75 12.93
C ASP A 162 10.30 -4.34 12.83
N GLU A 163 10.93 -3.36 13.48
CA GLU A 163 10.56 -1.95 13.38
C GLU A 163 10.76 -1.40 11.95
N HIS A 164 11.86 -1.80 11.28
CA HIS A 164 12.13 -1.43 9.89
C HIS A 164 11.08 -2.04 8.95
N ALA A 165 10.78 -3.33 9.10
CA ALA A 165 9.77 -4.02 8.29
C ALA A 165 8.38 -3.38 8.45
N SER A 166 7.99 -3.04 9.69
CA SER A 166 6.70 -2.40 9.98
C SER A 166 6.56 -1.01 9.34
N LYS A 167 7.65 -0.23 9.30
CA LYS A 167 7.65 1.09 8.65
C LYS A 167 7.55 0.99 7.13
N VAL A 168 8.21 0.00 6.53
CA VAL A 168 8.10 -0.29 5.08
C VAL A 168 6.69 -0.78 4.74
N ALA A 169 6.10 -1.64 5.57
CA ALA A 169 4.70 -2.05 5.40
C ALA A 169 3.74 -0.84 5.48
N ARG A 170 3.87 0.02 6.50
CA ARG A 170 3.08 1.25 6.62
C ARG A 170 3.24 2.18 5.42
N PHE A 171 4.42 2.22 4.80
CA PHE A 171 4.64 2.99 3.58
C PHE A 171 3.85 2.44 2.40
N ILE A 172 3.89 1.13 2.21
CA ILE A 172 3.20 0.47 1.11
C ILE A 172 1.70 0.68 1.26
N ASP A 173 1.17 0.51 2.47
CA ASP A 173 -0.23 0.78 2.77
C ASP A 173 -0.60 2.22 2.39
N VAL A 174 0.21 3.20 2.81
CA VAL A 174 -0.02 4.61 2.47
C VAL A 174 0.13 4.86 0.97
N PHE A 175 1.12 4.28 0.32
CA PHE A 175 1.36 4.48 -1.12
C PHE A 175 0.24 3.88 -1.97
N VAL A 176 -0.21 2.67 -1.66
CA VAL A 176 -1.36 2.04 -2.32
C VAL A 176 -2.61 2.88 -2.06
N ASN A 177 -2.85 3.28 -0.81
CA ASN A 177 -4.03 4.06 -0.43
C ASN A 177 -3.99 5.53 -0.87
N THR A 178 -2.83 6.11 -1.19
CA THR A 178 -2.75 7.50 -1.69
C THR A 178 -3.37 7.70 -3.07
N ASN A 179 -3.55 6.61 -3.83
CA ASN A 179 -4.28 6.64 -5.10
C ASN A 179 -5.77 6.33 -4.93
N LEU A 180 -6.22 6.00 -3.70
CA LEU A 180 -7.61 5.78 -3.37
C LEU A 180 -8.24 7.07 -2.84
N SER A 181 -9.52 7.28 -3.14
CA SER A 181 -10.32 8.32 -2.49
C SER A 181 -10.47 8.05 -1.00
N LEU A 182 -10.77 9.08 -0.21
CA LEU A 182 -11.04 8.93 1.22
C LEU A 182 -12.16 7.91 1.47
N GLU A 183 -13.19 7.93 0.62
CA GLU A 183 -14.30 6.97 0.69
C GLU A 183 -13.83 5.53 0.47
N GLU A 184 -12.96 5.29 -0.51
CA GLU A 184 -12.39 3.98 -0.77
C GLU A 184 -11.50 3.48 0.36
N VAL A 185 -10.72 4.37 1.00
CA VAL A 185 -9.92 4.01 2.17
C VAL A 185 -10.83 3.67 3.36
N LEU A 186 -11.85 4.50 3.63
CA LEU A 186 -12.77 4.27 4.75
C LEU A 186 -13.63 3.03 4.54
N SER A 187 -13.94 2.66 3.29
CA SER A 187 -14.73 1.45 2.95
C SER A 187 -14.04 0.14 3.34
N GLN A 188 -12.73 0.14 3.56
CA GLN A 188 -11.97 -1.03 4.00
C GLN A 188 -12.11 -1.30 5.50
N TYR A 189 -12.67 -0.36 6.26
CA TYR A 189 -12.82 -0.46 7.70
C TYR A 189 -14.30 -0.52 8.08
N LYS A 190 -14.61 -1.22 9.17
CA LYS A 190 -15.95 -1.15 9.74
C LYS A 190 -16.21 0.26 10.27
N PRO A 191 -17.40 0.85 10.04
CA PRO A 191 -17.71 2.20 10.51
C PRO A 191 -17.44 2.39 12.01
N GLU A 192 -17.69 1.36 12.83
CA GLU A 192 -17.47 1.40 14.27
C GLU A 192 -15.98 1.56 14.62
N ASP A 193 -15.10 0.87 13.89
CA ASP A 193 -13.65 0.92 14.10
C ASP A 193 -13.09 2.31 13.74
N VAL A 194 -13.63 2.94 12.69
CA VAL A 194 -13.27 4.31 12.29
C VAL A 194 -13.75 5.30 13.35
N ILE A 195 -15.04 5.25 13.72
CA ILE A 195 -15.65 6.16 14.68
C ILE A 195 -14.97 6.06 16.05
N SER A 196 -14.53 4.86 16.46
CA SER A 196 -13.84 4.62 17.75
C SER A 196 -12.56 5.44 17.95
N LYS A 197 -11.96 5.95 16.88
CA LYS A 197 -10.72 6.76 16.94
C LYS A 197 -10.97 8.22 17.28
N TYR A 198 -12.22 8.66 17.24
CA TYR A 198 -12.61 10.04 17.50
C TYR A 198 -13.26 10.15 18.87
N LYS A 199 -13.11 11.31 19.53
CA LYS A 199 -13.84 11.55 20.78
C LYS A 199 -15.33 11.70 20.45
N PRO A 200 -16.24 11.19 21.29
CA PRO A 200 -17.69 11.28 21.04
C PRO A 200 -18.17 12.70 20.72
N LYS A 201 -17.64 13.71 21.42
CA LYS A 201 -17.98 15.12 21.16
C LYS A 201 -17.61 15.60 19.74
N ASP A 202 -16.52 15.10 19.17
CA ASP A 202 -16.01 15.51 17.87
C ASP A 202 -16.82 14.85 16.75
N VAL A 203 -17.40 13.67 17.01
CA VAL A 203 -18.29 12.94 16.11
C VAL A 203 -19.71 13.52 16.17
N ILE A 204 -20.28 13.62 17.37
CA ILE A 204 -21.65 14.09 17.60
C ILE A 204 -21.86 15.51 17.07
N SER A 205 -20.84 16.38 17.17
CA SER A 205 -20.92 17.76 16.65
C SER A 205 -21.04 17.88 15.13
N GLN A 206 -20.82 16.80 14.38
CA GLN A 206 -20.99 16.78 12.92
C GLN A 206 -22.42 16.43 12.48
N PHE A 207 -23.27 15.95 13.39
CA PHE A 207 -24.65 15.58 13.09
C PHE A 207 -25.61 16.68 13.51
N ARG A 208 -26.72 16.82 12.78
CA ARG A 208 -27.79 17.72 13.21
C ARG A 208 -28.48 17.11 14.45
N PRO A 209 -28.93 17.94 15.41
CA PRO A 209 -29.61 17.46 16.61
C PRO A 209 -30.78 16.52 16.32
N GLU A 210 -31.53 16.78 15.25
CA GLU A 210 -32.69 15.97 14.84
C GLU A 210 -32.28 14.56 14.41
N ASP A 211 -31.16 14.43 13.69
CA ASP A 211 -30.64 13.14 13.23
C ASP A 211 -30.18 12.30 14.44
N ILE A 212 -29.54 12.91 15.43
CA ILE A 212 -29.12 12.24 16.67
C ILE A 212 -30.34 11.74 17.45
N VAL A 213 -31.34 12.60 17.65
CA VAL A 213 -32.55 12.26 18.42
C VAL A 213 -33.36 11.17 17.72
N SER A 214 -33.38 11.14 16.38
CA SER A 214 -34.10 10.12 15.61
C SER A 214 -33.57 8.69 15.80
N CYS A 215 -32.31 8.57 16.21
CA CYS A 215 -31.65 7.28 16.45
C CYS A 215 -31.81 6.77 17.89
N LEU A 216 -32.43 7.55 18.78
CA LEU A 216 -32.61 7.19 20.18
C LEU A 216 -33.94 6.46 20.40
N ASP A 217 -33.92 5.46 21.27
CA ASP A 217 -35.15 4.83 21.72
C ASP A 217 -35.90 5.70 22.76
N LYS A 218 -37.16 5.34 23.03
CA LYS A 218 -38.02 6.09 23.96
C LYS A 218 -37.41 6.23 25.36
N SER A 219 -36.68 5.23 25.84
CA SER A 219 -36.07 5.24 27.17
C SER A 219 -34.89 6.22 27.23
N GLN A 220 -34.06 6.24 26.19
CA GLN A 220 -32.92 7.14 26.05
C GLN A 220 -33.39 8.60 25.91
N ILE A 221 -34.44 8.85 25.13
CA ILE A 221 -35.05 10.19 24.99
C ILE A 221 -35.56 10.68 26.35
N MET A 222 -36.21 9.81 27.12
CA MET A 222 -36.75 10.17 28.44
C MET A 222 -35.63 10.51 29.43
N LEU A 223 -34.51 9.79 29.37
CA LEU A 223 -33.34 10.03 30.21
C LEU A 223 -32.64 11.35 29.87
N LEU A 224 -32.54 11.68 28.57
CA LEU A 224 -32.02 12.97 28.08
C LEU A 224 -32.87 14.15 28.55
N LYS A 225 -34.20 14.04 28.47
CA LYS A 225 -35.13 15.07 28.99
C LYS A 225 -34.91 15.31 30.49
N GLN A 226 -34.81 14.23 31.27
CA GLN A 226 -34.52 14.34 32.71
C GLN A 226 -33.17 14.97 33.04
N GLN A 227 -32.17 14.86 32.16
CA GLN A 227 -30.87 15.52 32.35
C GLN A 227 -30.89 16.99 31.95
N LEU A 228 -31.65 17.36 30.91
CA LEU A 228 -31.83 18.75 30.50
C LEU A 228 -32.66 19.54 31.52
N ASP A 229 -33.68 18.94 32.13
CA ASP A 229 -34.49 19.57 33.18
C ASP A 229 -33.71 19.83 34.50
N LYS A 230 -32.46 19.36 34.60
CA LYS A 230 -31.58 19.51 35.77
C LYS A 230 -30.49 20.57 35.59
N VAL A 231 -30.37 21.17 34.41
CA VAL A 231 -29.39 22.21 34.06
C VAL A 231 -30.10 23.55 33.97
#